data_AF-A0A8T6IPU5-F1
#
_entry.id   AF-A0A8T6IPU5-F1
#
_cell.length_a   1.000
_cell.length_b   1.000
_cell.length_c   1.000
_cell.angle_alpha   90.00
_cell.angle_beta   90.00
_cell.angle_gamma   90.00
#
_symmetry.space_group_name_H-M   'P 1'
#
loop_
_entity.id
_entity.type
_entity.pdbx_description
1 polymer ?
#
loop_
_entity_poly.entity_id
_entity_poly.type
_entity_poly.pdbx_seq_one_letter_code
_entity_poly.pdbx_strand_id
1 'polypeptide(L)'
;MEIPAARDPVGAVREVFGDAVLHVKEFRGETTIVVEALRAAEALDFLRVTSGLVYNMLSDVSAVDYYPNDYGESFDGDESDFRPERFAVSYHILSMLYNRRLRVKAFAAEDEPRLPTATVVWPAANCLEREIAEM
;
A
#
# COMPACT_ATOMS: atom_id res chain seq x y z
N MET A 1 11.64 18.23 -21.86
CA MET A 1 11.60 17.33 -20.70
C MET A 1 11.07 16.00 -21.22
N GLU A 2 11.95 15.02 -21.38
CA GLU A 2 11.57 13.70 -21.88
C GLU A 2 11.05 12.90 -20.69
N ILE A 3 9.76 12.54 -20.73
CA ILE A 3 9.13 11.73 -19.69
C ILE A 3 9.43 10.26 -20.04
N PRO A 4 10.10 9.50 -19.15
CA PRO A 4 10.37 8.08 -19.38
C PRO A 4 9.08 7.29 -19.63
N ALA A 5 9.18 6.18 -20.36
CA ALA A 5 8.04 5.29 -20.55
C ALA A 5 7.51 4.80 -19.19
N ALA A 6 6.18 4.81 -19.05
CA ALA A 6 5.53 4.31 -17.85
C ALA A 6 5.80 2.80 -17.70
N ARG A 7 6.20 2.38 -16.49
CA ARG A 7 6.38 0.98 -16.11
C ARG A 7 5.11 0.46 -15.46
N ASP A 8 4.84 -0.84 -15.60
CA ASP A 8 3.80 -1.52 -14.82
C ASP A 8 4.19 -1.54 -13.32
N PRO A 9 3.41 -0.92 -12.41
CA PRO A 9 3.72 -0.91 -10.98
C PRO A 9 3.69 -2.31 -10.37
N VAL A 10 2.78 -3.19 -10.79
CA VAL A 10 2.65 -4.53 -10.20
C VAL A 10 3.87 -5.36 -10.54
N GLY A 11 4.21 -5.45 -11.83
CA GLY A 11 5.40 -6.16 -12.30
C GLY A 11 6.68 -5.62 -11.65
N ALA A 12 6.84 -4.30 -11.58
CA ALA A 12 8.03 -3.68 -11.01
C ALA A 12 8.18 -3.95 -9.49
N VAL A 13 7.08 -3.94 -8.73
CA VAL A 13 7.14 -4.26 -7.29
C VAL A 13 7.39 -5.76 -7.09
N ARG A 14 6.76 -6.65 -7.87
CA ARG A 14 7.01 -8.09 -7.81
C ARG A 14 8.46 -8.45 -8.13
N GLU A 15 9.07 -7.77 -9.11
CA GLU A 15 10.47 -7.97 -9.49
C GLU A 15 11.44 -7.68 -8.33
N VAL A 16 11.14 -6.67 -7.51
CA VAL A 16 12.05 -6.20 -6.44
C VAL A 16 11.74 -6.86 -5.10
N PHE A 17 10.46 -7.07 -4.77
CA PHE A 17 10.01 -7.49 -3.45
C PHE A 17 9.59 -8.96 -3.38
N GLY A 18 9.40 -9.64 -4.53
CA GLY A 18 9.13 -11.07 -4.60
C GLY A 18 7.97 -11.50 -3.69
N ASP A 19 8.26 -12.42 -2.77
CA ASP A 19 7.30 -13.00 -1.82
C ASP A 19 6.75 -11.98 -0.80
N ALA A 20 7.37 -10.81 -0.66
CA ALA A 20 6.81 -9.73 0.14
C ALA A 20 5.59 -9.06 -0.51
N VAL A 21 5.29 -9.36 -1.79
CA VAL A 21 4.01 -9.01 -2.42
C VAL A 21 3.00 -10.13 -2.15
N LEU A 22 2.20 -9.95 -1.11
CA LEU A 22 1.29 -10.99 -0.61
C LEU A 22 0.07 -11.18 -1.50
N HIS A 23 -0.47 -10.10 -2.06
CA HIS A 23 -1.66 -10.14 -2.91
C HIS A 23 -1.70 -8.94 -3.85
N VAL A 24 -2.35 -9.11 -5.01
CA VAL A 24 -2.64 -8.00 -5.92
C VAL A 24 -4.09 -8.13 -6.36
N LYS A 25 -4.86 -7.07 -6.13
CA LYS A 25 -6.25 -6.99 -6.53
C LYS A 25 -6.44 -5.84 -7.51
N GLU A 26 -7.17 -6.10 -8.58
CA GLU A 26 -7.71 -5.05 -9.44
C GLU A 26 -9.24 -5.07 -9.36
N PHE A 27 -9.83 -3.93 -9.04
CA PHE A 27 -11.28 -3.79 -9.02
C PHE A 27 -11.67 -2.43 -9.56
N ARG A 28 -12.52 -2.42 -10.60
CA ARG A 28 -13.04 -1.20 -11.24
C ARG A 28 -11.96 -0.17 -11.64
N GLY A 29 -10.81 -0.66 -12.11
CA GLY A 29 -9.68 0.19 -12.54
C GLY A 29 -8.83 0.73 -11.39
N GLU A 30 -9.05 0.28 -10.15
CA GLU A 30 -8.14 0.50 -9.03
C GLU A 30 -7.30 -0.74 -8.74
N THR A 31 -5.98 -0.57 -8.72
CA THR A 31 -5.04 -1.60 -8.31
C THR A 31 -4.69 -1.42 -6.83
N THR A 32 -4.78 -2.51 -6.07
CA THR A 32 -4.28 -2.63 -4.70
C THR A 32 -3.17 -3.67 -4.66
N ILE A 33 -2.00 -3.28 -4.15
CA ILE A 33 -0.89 -4.19 -3.85
C ILE A 33 -0.85 -4.37 -2.34
N VAL A 34 -1.04 -5.61 -1.88
CA VAL A 34 -0.82 -5.98 -0.49
C VAL A 34 0.63 -6.39 -0.32
N VAL A 35 1.31 -5.75 0.60
CA VAL A 35 2.73 -6.02 0.90
C VAL A 35 2.90 -6.45 2.35
N GLU A 36 3.98 -7.17 2.61
CA GLU A 36 4.44 -7.49 3.96
C GLU A 36 4.62 -6.20 4.79
N ALA A 37 4.16 -6.24 6.04
CA ALA A 37 4.18 -5.13 6.99
C ALA A 37 5.53 -4.40 7.05
N LEU A 38 6.62 -5.15 7.23
CA LEU A 38 7.96 -4.59 7.41
C LEU A 38 8.54 -4.01 6.11
N ARG A 39 8.01 -4.39 4.94
CA ARG A 39 8.48 -3.92 3.63
C ARG A 39 7.64 -2.76 3.08
N ALA A 40 6.59 -2.34 3.79
CA ALA A 40 5.66 -1.32 3.31
C ALA A 40 6.34 0.02 2.97
N ALA A 41 7.14 0.59 3.88
CA ALA A 41 7.83 1.85 3.64
C ALA A 41 8.85 1.76 2.50
N GLU A 42 9.55 0.64 2.36
CA GLU A 42 10.50 0.40 1.26
C GLU A 42 9.77 0.30 -0.10
N ALA A 43 8.64 -0.41 -0.15
CA ALA A 43 7.83 -0.53 -1.36
C ALA A 43 7.27 0.84 -1.78
N LEU A 44 6.83 1.64 -0.82
CA LEU A 44 6.37 3.01 -1.04
C LEU A 44 7.47 3.93 -1.57
N ASP A 45 8.68 3.85 -0.99
CA ASP A 45 9.83 4.62 -1.48
C ASP A 45 10.18 4.22 -2.91
N PHE A 46 10.28 2.92 -3.18
CA PHE A 46 10.55 2.38 -4.52
C PHE A 46 9.53 2.90 -5.55
N LEU A 47 8.23 2.85 -5.23
CA LEU A 47 7.15 3.37 -6.09
C LEU A 47 7.31 4.89 -6.33
N ARG A 48 7.73 5.64 -5.32
CA ARG A 48 7.94 7.09 -5.41
C ARG A 48 9.13 7.47 -6.28
N VAL A 49 10.30 6.84 -6.09
CA VAL A 49 11.56 7.31 -6.68
C VAL A 49 11.90 6.66 -8.02
N THR A 50 11.26 5.55 -8.37
CA THR A 50 11.61 4.81 -9.58
C THR A 50 11.12 5.50 -10.85
N SER A 51 12.03 5.67 -11.81
CA SER A 51 11.74 6.17 -13.15
C SER A 51 10.71 5.28 -13.85
N GLY A 52 9.72 5.89 -14.51
CA GLY A 52 8.56 5.19 -15.06
C GLY A 52 7.49 4.80 -14.03
N LEU A 53 7.72 4.99 -12.71
CA LEU A 53 6.73 4.80 -11.63
C LEU A 53 6.24 6.13 -11.05
N VAL A 54 7.14 6.84 -10.38
CA VAL A 54 7.02 8.24 -9.91
C VAL A 54 5.67 8.55 -9.23
N TYR A 55 5.34 7.83 -8.15
CA TYR A 55 4.17 8.14 -7.31
C TYR A 55 4.51 9.29 -6.35
N ASN A 56 4.46 10.52 -6.86
CA ASN A 56 4.97 11.70 -6.17
C ASN A 56 4.00 12.38 -5.19
N MET A 57 2.77 11.89 -5.07
CA MET A 57 1.77 12.41 -4.14
C MET A 57 1.20 11.30 -3.26
N LEU A 58 1.26 11.49 -1.94
CA LEU A 58 0.46 10.74 -0.97
C LEU A 58 -0.88 11.46 -0.82
N SER A 59 -1.97 10.82 -1.24
CA SER A 59 -3.32 11.38 -1.16
C SER A 59 -3.96 11.16 0.21
N ASP A 60 -3.77 9.97 0.79
CA ASP A 60 -4.41 9.58 2.05
C ASP A 60 -3.68 8.39 2.69
N VAL A 61 -3.81 8.25 4.01
CA VAL A 61 -3.46 7.05 4.77
C VAL A 61 -4.63 6.74 5.69
N SER A 62 -5.24 5.57 5.51
CA SER A 62 -6.40 5.14 6.28
C SER A 62 -6.18 3.76 6.88
N ALA A 63 -6.79 3.51 8.04
CA ALA A 63 -6.79 2.22 8.69
C ALA A 63 -8.19 1.58 8.66
N VAL A 64 -8.23 0.25 8.62
CA VAL A 64 -9.47 -0.53 8.72
C VAL A 64 -9.28 -1.60 9.78
N ASP A 65 -10.21 -1.67 10.72
CA ASP A 65 -10.36 -2.78 11.67
C ASP A 65 -11.34 -3.81 11.10
N TYR A 66 -10.84 -5.01 10.81
CA TYR A 66 -11.64 -6.11 10.29
C TYR A 66 -12.18 -7.02 11.41
N TYR A 67 -12.99 -6.46 12.32
CA TYR A 67 -13.69 -7.17 13.42
C TYR A 67 -15.03 -7.81 12.94
N PRO A 68 -15.52 -8.96 13.49
CA PRO A 68 -14.99 -9.73 14.61
C PRO A 68 -14.00 -10.85 14.28
N ASN A 69 -13.96 -11.37 13.05
CA ASN A 69 -13.53 -12.75 12.82
C ASN A 69 -12.73 -13.06 11.54
N ASP A 70 -12.00 -14.17 11.69
CA ASP A 70 -11.46 -15.18 10.76
C ASP A 70 -10.42 -14.74 9.71
N TYR A 71 -9.16 -14.67 10.17
CA TYR A 71 -7.95 -14.64 9.34
C TYR A 71 -8.04 -15.66 8.20
N GLY A 72 -7.82 -15.22 6.96
CA GLY A 72 -8.03 -16.02 5.76
C GLY A 72 -9.35 -15.81 5.03
N GLU A 73 -10.27 -14.97 5.53
CA GLU A 73 -11.46 -14.53 4.78
C GLU A 73 -11.22 -13.26 3.95
N SER A 74 -12.01 -13.11 2.88
CA SER A 74 -11.94 -12.02 1.91
C SER A 74 -12.18 -10.61 2.48
N PHE A 75 -11.46 -9.56 2.07
CA PHE A 75 -11.70 -8.18 2.56
C PHE A 75 -12.87 -7.40 1.97
N ASP A 76 -13.49 -7.94 0.93
CA ASP A 76 -14.66 -7.34 0.28
C ASP A 76 -15.70 -8.37 -0.20
N GLY A 77 -15.64 -9.61 0.32
CA GLY A 77 -16.56 -10.70 -0.04
C GLY A 77 -16.06 -11.58 -1.20
N ASP A 78 -14.88 -11.31 -1.75
CA ASP A 78 -14.23 -12.09 -2.81
C ASP A 78 -13.32 -13.18 -2.24
N GLU A 79 -13.70 -14.46 -2.34
CA GLU A 79 -12.94 -15.60 -1.79
C GLU A 79 -11.46 -15.69 -2.24
N SER A 80 -11.06 -14.96 -3.28
CA SER A 80 -9.65 -14.86 -3.68
C SER A 80 -8.81 -13.87 -2.85
N ASP A 81 -9.44 -13.08 -2.00
CA ASP A 81 -8.78 -12.12 -1.12
C ASP A 81 -8.22 -12.78 0.13
N PHE A 82 -7.01 -12.35 0.47
CA PHE A 82 -6.29 -12.82 1.63
C PHE A 82 -6.12 -11.71 2.67
N ARG A 83 -6.53 -11.99 3.91
CA ARG A 83 -6.31 -11.14 5.08
C ARG A 83 -5.40 -11.87 6.08
N PRO A 84 -4.14 -11.45 6.25
CA PRO A 84 -3.24 -12.05 7.22
C PRO A 84 -3.49 -11.55 8.66
N GLU A 85 -3.96 -10.31 8.85
CA GLU A 85 -4.16 -9.71 10.18
C GLU A 85 -5.44 -8.88 10.27
N ARG A 86 -5.78 -8.43 11.49
CA ARG A 86 -7.01 -7.69 11.83
C ARG A 86 -6.97 -6.26 11.34
N PHE A 87 -5.86 -5.57 11.55
CA PHE A 87 -5.70 -4.17 11.18
C PHE A 87 -5.01 -4.06 9.82
N ALA A 88 -5.56 -3.25 8.93
CA ALA A 88 -4.90 -2.91 7.68
C ALA A 88 -4.73 -1.41 7.54
N VAL A 89 -3.55 -0.98 7.10
CA VAL A 89 -3.27 0.39 6.70
C VAL A 89 -3.19 0.46 5.18
N SER A 90 -3.98 1.34 4.58
CA SER A 90 -4.01 1.62 3.15
C SER A 90 -3.38 2.97 2.85
N TYR A 91 -2.32 2.96 2.04
CA TYR A 91 -1.67 4.14 1.50
C TYR A 91 -2.22 4.42 0.10
N HIS A 92 -2.87 5.56 -0.06
CA HIS A 92 -3.40 6.00 -1.35
C HIS A 92 -2.41 6.94 -2.02
N ILE A 93 -1.78 6.48 -3.09
CA ILE A 93 -0.73 7.24 -3.77
C ILE A 93 -1.10 7.53 -5.22
N LEU A 94 -0.62 8.68 -5.70
CA LEU A 94 -0.87 9.19 -7.04
C LEU A 94 0.46 9.53 -7.71
N SER A 95 0.64 9.00 -8.92
CA SER A 95 1.61 9.55 -9.85
C SER A 95 0.94 10.67 -10.62
N MET A 96 1.31 11.91 -10.32
CA MET A 96 0.83 13.07 -11.07
C MET A 96 1.44 13.11 -12.47
N LEU A 97 2.66 12.59 -12.63
CA LEU A 97 3.37 12.55 -13.91
C LEU A 97 2.67 11.65 -14.93
N TYR A 98 2.19 10.47 -14.49
CA TYR A 98 1.51 9.49 -15.35
C TYR A 98 -0.01 9.47 -15.15
N ASN A 99 -0.55 10.37 -14.32
CA ASN A 99 -1.96 10.47 -13.95
C ASN A 99 -2.60 9.11 -13.57
N ARG A 100 -1.98 8.39 -12.63
CA ARG A 100 -2.47 7.07 -12.19
C ARG A 100 -2.40 6.89 -10.68
N ARG A 101 -3.43 6.24 -10.13
CA ARG A 101 -3.55 5.93 -8.71
C ARG A 101 -3.10 4.51 -8.43
N LEU A 102 -2.62 4.28 -7.22
CA LEU A 102 -2.29 2.97 -6.70
C LEU A 102 -2.62 2.96 -5.20
N ARG A 103 -3.12 1.82 -4.72
CA ARG A 103 -3.27 1.57 -3.29
C ARG A 103 -2.20 0.56 -2.87
N VAL A 104 -1.43 0.89 -1.84
CA VAL A 104 -0.56 -0.07 -1.17
C VAL A 104 -1.20 -0.38 0.17
N LYS A 105 -1.39 -1.64 0.50
CA LYS A 105 -2.00 -2.08 1.75
C LYS A 105 -1.01 -2.92 2.53
N ALA A 106 -0.89 -2.68 3.83
CA ALA A 106 -0.10 -3.48 4.74
C ALA A 106 -0.97 -3.85 5.95
N PHE A 107 -0.77 -5.05 6.46
CA PHE A 107 -1.52 -5.58 7.59
C PHE A 107 -0.64 -5.52 8.84
N ALA A 108 -1.18 -4.95 9.92
CA ALA A 108 -0.48 -4.81 11.20
C ALA A 108 -1.01 -5.87 12.17
N ALA A 109 -0.08 -6.48 12.93
CA ALA A 109 -0.41 -7.54 13.88
C ALA A 109 -1.36 -7.03 14.97
N GLU A 110 -2.29 -7.89 15.42
CA GLU A 110 -3.30 -7.49 16.42
C GLU A 110 -2.68 -7.16 17.79
N ASP A 111 -1.68 -7.91 18.22
CA ASP A 111 -1.02 -7.78 19.52
C ASP A 111 -0.05 -6.59 19.58
N GLU A 112 0.62 -6.31 18.46
CA GLU A 112 1.51 -5.17 18.29
C GLU A 112 1.28 -4.48 16.93
N PRO A 113 0.25 -3.62 16.81
CA PRO A 113 -0.13 -3.00 15.54
C PRO A 113 0.84 -1.87 15.17
N ARG A 114 2.04 -2.24 14.71
CA ARG A 114 3.10 -1.33 14.30
C ARG A 114 3.47 -1.54 12.84
N LEU A 115 3.70 -0.45 12.14
CA LEU A 115 4.26 -0.43 10.78
C LEU A 115 5.41 0.58 10.69
N PRO A 116 6.38 0.36 9.79
CA PRO A 116 7.35 1.38 9.42
C PRO A 116 6.65 2.65 8.93
N THR A 117 7.08 3.81 9.43
CA THR A 117 6.47 5.10 9.05
C THR A 117 6.78 5.45 7.58
N ALA A 118 5.75 5.92 6.87
CA ALA A 118 5.86 6.48 5.54
C ALA A 118 6.32 7.96 5.56
N THR A 119 6.56 8.56 6.73
CA THR A 119 7.11 9.93 6.84
C THR A 119 8.49 10.08 6.19
N VAL A 120 9.28 9.00 6.16
CA VAL A 120 10.56 8.93 5.44
C VAL A 120 10.38 9.06 3.92
N VAL A 121 9.19 8.73 3.43
CA VAL A 121 8.82 8.80 2.01
C VAL A 121 8.07 10.11 1.74
N TRP A 122 7.00 10.42 2.47
CA TRP A 122 6.28 11.70 2.38
C TRP A 122 6.14 12.32 3.76
N PRO A 123 6.69 13.53 4.00
CA PRO A 123 6.50 14.22 5.29
C PRO A 123 5.03 14.43 5.67
N ALA A 124 4.14 14.55 4.68
CA ALA A 124 2.70 14.68 4.88
C ALA A 124 2.05 13.47 5.58
N ALA A 125 2.69 12.30 5.57
CA ALA A 125 2.19 11.10 6.27
C ALA A 125 2.09 11.31 7.79
N ASN A 126 2.86 12.24 8.37
CA ASN A 126 2.95 12.37 9.83
C ASN A 126 1.60 12.65 10.49
N CYS A 127 0.81 13.58 9.94
CA CYS A 127 -0.50 13.89 10.48
C CYS A 127 -1.47 12.70 10.33
N LEU A 128 -1.48 12.06 9.15
CA LEU A 128 -2.38 10.95 8.84
C LEU A 128 -2.07 9.71 9.68
N GLU A 129 -0.79 9.37 9.86
CA GLU A 129 -0.33 8.26 10.70
C GLU A 129 -0.67 8.48 12.18
N ARG A 130 -0.60 9.73 12.65
CA ARG A 130 -1.02 10.06 14.02
C ARG A 130 -2.53 9.94 14.18
N GLU A 131 -3.30 10.38 13.19
CA GLU A 131 -4.76 10.27 13.21
C GLU A 131 -5.21 8.81 13.30
N ILE A 132 -4.69 7.92 12.45
CA ILE A 132 -5.06 6.50 12.48
C ILE A 132 -4.58 5.76 13.75
N ALA A 133 -3.51 6.22 14.40
CA ALA A 133 -3.00 5.62 15.63
C ALA A 133 -3.78 6.06 16.88
N GLU A 134 -4.53 7.16 16.79
CA GLU A 134 -5.38 7.70 17.87
C GLU A 134 -6.83 7.18 17.78
N MET A 135 -7.22 6.57 16.66
CA MET A 135 -8.53 5.91 16.45
C MET A 135 -8.60 4.54 17.13
#